data_AF-A0A959Y0F8-F1
#
_entry.id   AF-A0A959Y0F8-F1
#
_cell.length_a   1.000
_cell.length_b   1.000
_cell.length_c   1.000
_cell.angle_alpha   90.00
_cell.angle_beta   90.00
_cell.angle_gamma   90.00
#
_symmetry.space_group_name_H-M   'P 1'
#
loop_
_entity.id
_entity.type
_entity.pdbx_description
1 polymer ?
#
loop_
_entity_poly.entity_id
_entity_poly.type
_entity_poly.pdbx_seq_one_letter_code
_entity_poly.pdbx_strand_id
1 'polypeptide(L)'
;MGRKNSKKKKQKQKQSRSTSQLVKGTIDITRSGTGFVEIEGLDTDILIRPGDFNTALHGDTVRVAIKEMKSSGKRMQGVVKQVVQRKRTEFLGTLQMNKGFAFFIPESDKPMPDIF
;
A
#
# COMPACT_ATOMS: atom_id res chain seq x y z
N MET A 1 42.34 -17.64 24.26
CA MET A 1 41.88 -16.37 23.64
C MET A 1 41.90 -16.53 22.12
N GLY A 2 40.74 -16.58 21.46
CA GLY A 2 40.63 -16.74 20.01
C GLY A 2 39.43 -15.95 19.47
N ARG A 3 39.71 -14.92 18.68
CA ARG A 3 38.78 -13.93 18.13
C ARG A 3 37.69 -14.57 17.24
N LYS A 4 36.41 -14.33 17.53
CA LYS A 4 35.30 -14.57 16.58
C LYS A 4 34.88 -13.25 15.94
N ASN A 5 35.28 -13.06 14.67
CA ASN A 5 34.83 -11.99 13.78
C ASN A 5 33.42 -12.31 13.25
N SER A 6 32.38 -11.59 13.71
CA SER A 6 31.02 -11.69 13.16
C SER A 6 30.87 -10.72 11.97
N LYS A 7 30.94 -11.28 10.75
CA LYS A 7 30.70 -10.55 9.50
C LYS A 7 29.24 -10.08 9.43
N LYS A 8 29.04 -8.75 9.45
CA LYS A 8 27.77 -8.06 9.14
C LYS A 8 27.24 -8.49 7.77
N LYS A 9 26.11 -9.21 7.74
CA LYS A 9 25.33 -9.49 6.52
C LYS A 9 24.60 -8.20 6.10
N LYS A 10 25.17 -7.46 5.14
CA LYS A 10 24.45 -6.42 4.39
C LYS A 10 23.41 -7.10 3.49
N GLN A 11 22.12 -7.03 3.86
CA GLN A 11 21.03 -7.39 2.96
C GLN A 11 21.00 -6.40 1.80
N LYS A 12 21.57 -6.79 0.66
CA LYS A 12 21.39 -6.10 -0.62
C LYS A 12 19.93 -6.29 -1.05
N GLN A 13 19.13 -5.22 -1.00
CA GLN A 13 17.84 -5.15 -1.68
C GLN A 13 18.09 -5.35 -3.18
N LYS A 14 17.78 -6.55 -3.69
CA LYS A 14 17.69 -6.83 -5.12
C LYS A 14 16.41 -6.16 -5.62
N GLN A 15 16.52 -4.98 -6.21
CA GLN A 15 15.51 -4.47 -7.13
C GLN A 15 15.56 -5.31 -8.41
N SER A 16 14.90 -6.47 -8.40
CA SER A 16 14.56 -7.17 -9.64
C SER A 16 13.52 -6.31 -10.35
N ARG A 17 13.90 -5.69 -11.47
CA ARG A 17 12.97 -5.18 -12.47
C ARG A 17 12.27 -6.38 -13.12
N SER A 18 11.36 -7.03 -12.39
CA SER A 18 10.29 -7.76 -13.05
C SER A 18 9.32 -6.70 -13.56
N THR A 19 9.11 -6.66 -14.87
CA THR A 19 7.96 -6.00 -15.49
C THR A 19 6.70 -6.75 -15.08
N SER A 20 6.37 -6.71 -13.78
CA SER A 20 5.06 -7.08 -13.30
C SER A 20 4.08 -6.14 -13.98
N GLN A 21 3.12 -6.70 -14.72
CA GLN A 21 2.10 -5.92 -15.40
C GLN A 21 1.41 -5.03 -14.36
N LEU A 22 1.59 -3.72 -14.50
CA LEU A 22 0.95 -2.73 -13.66
C LEU A 22 -0.40 -2.40 -14.29
N VAL A 23 -1.46 -2.66 -13.54
CA VAL A 23 -2.82 -2.28 -13.92
C VAL A 23 -3.21 -1.01 -13.19
N LYS A 24 -3.97 -0.13 -13.85
CA LYS A 24 -4.46 1.12 -13.28
C LYS A 24 -5.91 0.93 -12.85
N GLY A 25 -6.27 1.41 -11.67
CA GLY A 25 -7.63 1.34 -11.14
C GLY A 25 -7.85 2.30 -9.98
N THR A 26 -9.06 2.29 -9.44
CA THR A 26 -9.43 3.11 -8.26
C THR A 26 -9.52 2.22 -7.03
N ILE A 27 -8.88 2.62 -5.93
CA ILE A 27 -8.90 1.85 -4.69
C ILE A 27 -10.10 2.23 -3.81
N ASP A 28 -10.89 1.25 -3.40
CA ASP A 28 -11.89 1.39 -2.33
C ASP A 28 -11.44 0.63 -1.08
N ILE A 29 -11.14 1.37 -0.02
CA ILE A 29 -10.83 0.84 1.31
C ILE A 29 -12.11 0.76 2.14
N THR A 30 -12.41 -0.42 2.69
CA THR A 30 -13.53 -0.67 3.61
C THR A 30 -13.22 -0.18 5.02
N ARG A 31 -14.25 -0.08 5.88
CA ARG A 31 -14.05 0.25 7.31
C ARG A 31 -13.19 -0.78 8.07
N SER A 32 -13.18 -2.04 7.61
CA SER A 32 -12.30 -3.08 8.15
C SER A 32 -10.84 -2.97 7.67
N GLY A 33 -10.53 -2.00 6.80
CA GLY A 33 -9.18 -1.77 6.27
C GLY A 33 -8.80 -2.65 5.10
N THR A 34 -9.73 -3.42 4.54
CA THR A 34 -9.48 -4.19 3.31
C THR A 34 -9.68 -3.30 2.09
N GLY A 35 -8.77 -3.38 1.12
CA GLY A 35 -8.82 -2.59 -0.09
C GLY A 35 -9.25 -3.44 -1.29
N PHE A 36 -9.99 -2.83 -2.19
CA PHE A 36 -10.35 -3.40 -3.48
C PHE A 36 -9.97 -2.40 -4.56
N VAL A 37 -9.35 -2.86 -5.64
CA VAL A 37 -9.04 -1.99 -6.79
C VAL A 37 -9.91 -2.42 -7.95
N GLU A 38 -10.81 -1.52 -8.32
CA GLU A 38 -11.68 -1.64 -9.48
C GLU A 38 -10.90 -1.14 -10.71
N ILE A 39 -10.93 -1.93 -11.78
CA ILE A 39 -10.23 -1.63 -13.03
C ILE A 39 -11.27 -1.59 -14.15
N GLU A 40 -11.25 -0.54 -14.95
CA GLU A 40 -12.10 -0.42 -16.12
C GLU A 40 -11.88 -1.61 -17.06
N GLY A 41 -12.95 -2.38 -17.33
CA GLY A 41 -12.92 -3.54 -18.21
C GLY A 41 -12.58 -4.88 -17.55
N LEU A 42 -12.43 -4.92 -16.22
CA LEU A 42 -12.32 -6.17 -15.46
C LEU A 42 -13.51 -6.30 -14.49
N ASP A 43 -14.32 -7.36 -14.66
CA ASP A 43 -15.48 -7.62 -13.77
C ASP A 43 -15.09 -8.05 -12.35
N THR A 44 -13.81 -8.33 -12.10
CA THR A 44 -13.32 -8.79 -10.80
C THR A 44 -12.32 -7.81 -10.22
N ASP A 45 -12.63 -7.26 -9.05
CA ASP A 45 -11.71 -6.40 -8.30
C ASP A 45 -10.46 -7.14 -7.81
N ILE A 46 -9.37 -6.38 -7.68
CA ILE A 46 -8.14 -6.87 -7.06
C ILE A 46 -8.18 -6.58 -5.58
N LEU A 47 -8.09 -7.63 -4.77
CA LEU A 47 -7.95 -7.52 -3.32
C LEU A 47 -6.56 -6.99 -2.96
N ILE A 48 -6.53 -5.92 -2.17
CA ILE A 48 -5.32 -5.36 -1.58
C ILE A 48 -5.42 -5.49 -0.07
N ARG A 49 -4.40 -6.09 0.56
CA ARG A 49 -4.32 -6.18 2.02
C ARG A 49 -3.85 -4.83 2.60
N PRO A 50 -4.20 -4.51 3.87
CA PRO A 50 -3.79 -3.24 4.48
C PRO A 50 -2.29 -2.93 4.37
N GLY A 51 -1.44 -3.93 4.58
CA GLY A 51 0.03 -3.79 4.47
C GLY A 51 0.57 -3.60 3.04
N ASP A 52 -0.29 -3.71 2.03
CA ASP A 52 0.04 -3.59 0.61
C ASP A 52 -0.54 -2.31 -0.04
N PHE A 53 -1.13 -1.42 0.76
CA PHE A 53 -1.61 -0.10 0.31
C PHE A 53 -0.49 0.87 -0.01
N ASN A 54 0.69 0.65 0.58
CA ASN A 54 1.79 1.61 0.54
C ASN A 54 1.29 2.97 1.08
N THR A 55 1.24 4.01 0.25
CA THR A 55 0.75 5.34 0.63
C THR A 55 -0.64 5.65 0.08
N ALA A 56 -1.35 4.68 -0.52
CA ALA A 56 -2.66 4.92 -1.12
C ALA A 56 -3.75 5.16 -0.08
N LEU A 57 -4.63 6.11 -0.40
CA LEU A 57 -5.80 6.48 0.39
C LEU A 57 -7.08 5.99 -0.28
N HIS A 58 -8.17 5.92 0.49
CA HIS A 58 -9.48 5.55 -0.04
C HIS A 58 -9.87 6.49 -1.20
N GLY A 59 -10.22 5.89 -2.34
CA GLY A 59 -10.66 6.53 -3.56
C GLY A 59 -9.53 7.03 -4.47
N ASP A 60 -8.26 6.80 -4.13
CA ASP A 60 -7.16 7.16 -5.01
C ASP A 60 -7.13 6.33 -6.29
N THR A 61 -6.67 6.94 -7.38
CA THR A 61 -6.31 6.19 -8.58
C THR A 61 -4.89 5.67 -8.43
N VAL A 62 -4.71 4.36 -8.54
CA VAL A 62 -3.47 3.65 -8.23
C VAL A 62 -3.01 2.77 -9.39
N ARG A 63 -1.71 2.47 -9.42
CA ARG A 63 -1.13 1.37 -10.20
C ARG A 63 -0.81 0.21 -9.29
N VAL A 64 -1.33 -0.96 -9.64
CA VAL A 64 -1.24 -2.19 -8.84
C VAL A 64 -0.43 -3.23 -9.61
N ALA A 65 0.49 -3.89 -8.90
CA ALA A 65 1.14 -5.11 -9.37
C ALA A 65 0.38 -6.33 -8.83
N ILE A 66 0.04 -7.27 -9.70
CA ILE A 66 -0.62 -8.52 -9.30
C ILE A 66 0.42 -9.46 -8.66
N LYS A 67 0.18 -9.89 -7.42
CA LYS A 67 1.02 -10.84 -6.67
C LYS A 67 0.64 -12.29 -6.95
N GLU A 68 -0.66 -12.57 -6.87
CA GLU A 68 -1.21 -13.91 -6.99
C GLU A 68 -2.36 -13.86 -8.00
N MET A 69 -2.15 -14.47 -9.17
CA MET A 69 -3.23 -14.76 -10.11
C MET A 69 -4.04 -15.96 -9.61
N LYS A 70 -5.35 -15.95 -9.90
CA LYS A 70 -6.35 -16.92 -9.41
C LYS A 70 -5.79 -18.35 -9.42
N SER A 71 -5.53 -18.89 -8.22
CA SER A 71 -5.43 -20.34 -8.02
C SER A 71 -6.72 -20.75 -7.30
N SER A 72 -7.55 -21.52 -7.99
CA SER A 72 -8.79 -22.16 -7.51
C SER A 72 -9.65 -21.31 -6.54
N GLY A 73 -10.53 -20.47 -7.10
CA GLY A 73 -11.61 -19.79 -6.34
C GLY A 73 -11.22 -18.55 -5.51
N LYS A 74 -9.94 -18.22 -5.37
CA LYS A 74 -9.48 -17.04 -4.61
C LYS A 74 -9.46 -15.77 -5.47
N ARG A 75 -9.90 -14.62 -4.91
CA ARG A 75 -9.79 -13.29 -5.55
C ARG A 75 -8.32 -12.96 -5.84
N MET A 76 -8.07 -12.24 -6.95
CA MET A 76 -6.74 -11.77 -7.31
C MET A 76 -6.20 -10.86 -6.21
N GLN A 77 -4.92 -11.06 -5.84
CA GLN A 77 -4.26 -10.21 -4.84
C GLN A 77 -3.21 -9.34 -5.49
N GLY A 78 -3.13 -8.08 -5.05
CA GLY A 78 -2.19 -7.10 -5.59
C GLY A 78 -1.50 -6.26 -4.53
N VAL A 79 -0.52 -5.47 -4.99
CA VAL A 79 0.15 -4.43 -4.20
C VAL A 79 0.13 -3.12 -4.94
N VAL A 80 -0.19 -2.05 -4.23
CA VAL A 80 -0.06 -0.71 -4.79
C VAL A 80 1.41 -0.35 -4.97
N LYS A 81 1.78 -0.06 -6.21
CA LYS A 81 3.13 0.40 -6.56
C LYS A 81 3.24 1.91 -6.65
N GLN A 82 2.17 2.57 -7.06
CA GLN A 82 2.17 4.01 -7.25
C GLN A 82 0.75 4.58 -7.11
N VAL A 83 0.63 5.74 -6.49
CA VAL A 83 -0.57 6.57 -6.56
C VAL A 83 -0.45 7.47 -7.78
N VAL A 84 -1.37 7.32 -8.72
CA VAL A 84 -1.42 8.10 -9.98
C VAL A 84 -2.11 9.44 -9.73
N GLN A 85 -3.22 9.42 -8.99
CA GLN A 85 -3.99 10.60 -8.68
C GLN A 85 -4.61 10.47 -7.29
N ARG A 86 -4.46 11.52 -6.48
CA ARG A 86 -5.08 11.61 -5.16
C ARG A 86 -6.52 12.07 -5.30
N LYS A 87 -7.45 11.39 -4.62
CA LYS A 87 -8.84 11.88 -4.52
C LYS A 87 -8.95 13.06 -3.55
N ARG A 88 -8.19 13.01 -2.45
CA ARG A 88 -8.23 14.01 -1.37
C ARG A 88 -6.82 14.52 -1.09
N THR A 89 -6.68 15.85 -1.09
CA THR A 89 -5.41 16.54 -0.79
C THR A 89 -5.49 17.38 0.48
N GLU A 90 -6.70 17.68 0.95
CA GLU A 90 -6.96 18.50 2.13
C GLU A 90 -7.63 17.66 3.22
N PHE A 91 -7.14 17.79 4.45
CA PHE A 91 -7.58 16.99 5.58
C PHE A 91 -7.88 17.87 6.78
N LEU A 92 -8.95 17.53 7.50
CA LEU A 92 -9.24 18.04 8.84
C LEU A 92 -8.81 16.97 9.83
N GLY A 93 -8.31 17.39 10.99
CA GLY A 93 -7.77 16.46 11.97
C GLY A 93 -7.06 17.15 13.13
N THR A 94 -6.44 16.33 13.98
CA THR A 94 -5.77 16.78 15.19
C THR A 94 -4.27 16.61 15.07
N LEU A 95 -3.52 17.63 15.48
CA LEU A 95 -2.06 17.56 15.56
C LEU A 95 -1.65 17.09 16.96
N GLN A 96 -0.99 15.94 17.04
CA GLN A 96 -0.39 15.42 18.26
C GLN A 96 1.09 15.78 18.30
N MET A 97 1.44 16.69 19.20
CA MET A 97 2.80 17.21 19.36
C MET A 97 3.61 16.35 20.33
N ASN A 98 4.82 15.97 19.93
CA ASN A 98 5.83 15.36 20.77
C ASN A 98 7.14 16.17 20.71
N LYS A 99 8.11 15.83 21.57
CA LYS A 99 9.42 16.48 21.54
C LYS A 99 10.15 16.13 20.23
N GLY A 100 10.21 17.06 19.29
CA GLY A 100 10.97 16.95 18.05
C GLY A 100 10.20 16.39 16.84
N PHE A 101 8.94 15.99 17.00
CA PHE A 101 8.07 15.56 15.90
C PHE A 101 6.59 15.76 16.25
N ALA A 102 5.73 15.75 15.24
CA ALA A 102 4.29 15.80 15.41
C ALA A 102 3.61 14.81 14.47
N PHE A 103 2.52 14.19 14.91
CA PHE A 103 1.66 13.39 14.07
C PHE A 103 0.38 14.15 13.76
N PHE A 104 -0.01 14.19 12.50
CA PHE A 104 -1.33 14.67 12.11
C PHE A 104 -2.27 13.48 11.97
N ILE A 105 -3.34 13.47 12.78
CA ILE A 105 -4.35 12.41 12.76
C ILE A 105 -5.57 12.96 12.02
N PRO A 106 -5.81 12.56 10.75
CA PRO A 106 -6.97 13.01 10.01
C PRO A 106 -8.25 12.41 10.55
N GLU A 107 -9.32 13.19 10.48
CA GLU A 107 -10.69 12.73 10.68
C GLU A 107 -11.16 12.02 9.40
N SER A 108 -11.32 10.70 9.49
CA SER A 108 -11.73 9.82 8.39
C SER A 108 -12.46 8.61 8.95
N ASP A 109 -13.52 8.17 8.27
CA ASP A 109 -14.26 6.96 8.60
C ASP A 109 -13.56 5.67 8.09
N LYS A 110 -12.69 5.83 7.09
CA LYS A 110 -11.85 4.77 6.55
C LYS A 110 -10.44 4.84 7.15
N PRO A 111 -9.83 3.68 7.47
CA PRO A 111 -8.47 3.63 7.96
C PRO A 111 -7.48 4.09 6.87
N MET A 112 -6.41 4.72 7.32
CA MET A 112 -5.35 5.29 6.49
C MET A 112 -4.01 4.63 6.86
N PRO A 113 -3.13 4.31 5.89
CA PRO A 113 -1.77 3.93 6.24
C PRO A 113 -1.01 5.10 6.87
N ASP A 114 -0.12 4.81 7.81
CA ASP A 114 0.78 5.82 8.34
C ASP A 114 1.79 6.26 7.26
N ILE A 115 2.04 7.56 7.17
CA ILE A 115 2.95 8.17 6.19
C ILE A 115 3.95 9.05 6.97
N PHE A 116 5.24 8.71 6.90
CA PHE A 116 6.35 9.40 7.58
C PHE A 116 7.66 9.27 6.79
#